data_AF-E1ZUK1-F1
#
_entry.id   AF-E1ZUK1-F1
#
_cell.length_a   1.000
_cell.length_b   1.000
_cell.length_c   1.000
_cell.angle_alpha   90.00
_cell.angle_beta   90.00
_cell.angle_gamma   90.00
#
_symmetry.space_group_name_H-M   'P 1'
#
loop_
_entity.id
_entity.type
_entity.pdbx_description
1 polymer ?
#
loop_
_entity_poly.entity_id
_entity_poly.type
_entity_poly.pdbx_seq_one_letter_code
_entity_poly.pdbx_strand_id
1 'polypeptide(L)'
;MHHDDGEVGGGAALSWPGVPDFLPALLAAVQRLLQPQLEDRACSLVGALILELLRHAGPQMAPLLPGLLAALASKLCAAEDAAMVQSLLCVLAQLMHSDQQQLLDCLAGIQLSDGRSALQACMQKWCERQIEVRTAYDIRLTTAALAGLLACPHPALDAIQ
;
A
#
# COMPACT_ATOMS: atom_id res chain seq x y z
N MET A 1 -14.35 19.23 -37.84
CA MET A 1 -15.10 18.34 -36.93
C MET A 1 -14.14 17.94 -35.82
N HIS A 2 -14.29 18.59 -34.67
CA HIS A 2 -13.50 18.37 -33.47
C HIS A 2 -14.00 17.11 -32.73
N HIS A 3 -13.05 16.34 -32.22
CA HIS A 3 -13.02 15.50 -31.00
C HIS A 3 -14.29 14.72 -30.58
N ASP A 4 -14.11 13.42 -30.32
CA ASP A 4 -14.22 12.94 -28.93
C ASP A 4 -13.43 11.62 -28.77
N ASP A 5 -12.30 11.71 -28.05
CA ASP A 5 -11.55 10.57 -27.53
C ASP A 5 -12.29 10.04 -26.30
N GLY A 6 -12.87 8.85 -26.41
CA GLY A 6 -13.52 8.16 -25.31
C GLY A 6 -12.51 7.56 -24.34
N GLU A 7 -11.91 8.39 -23.47
CA GLU A 7 -11.41 7.92 -22.18
C GLU A 7 -12.58 7.33 -21.39
N VAL A 8 -12.72 6.00 -21.43
CA VAL A 8 -13.57 5.27 -20.48
C VAL A 8 -12.85 5.27 -19.14
N GLY A 9 -12.94 6.43 -18.47
CA GLY A 9 -12.19 6.76 -17.27
C GLY A 9 -12.54 5.85 -16.10
N GLY A 10 -11.51 5.37 -15.40
CA GLY A 10 -11.65 4.59 -14.16
C GLY A 10 -12.54 5.26 -13.10
N GLY A 11 -12.73 6.58 -13.18
CA GLY A 11 -13.69 7.31 -12.34
C GLY A 11 -15.14 6.84 -12.52
N ALA A 12 -15.56 6.45 -13.72
CA ALA A 12 -16.91 5.95 -13.99
C ALA A 12 -17.14 4.54 -13.45
N ALA A 13 -16.09 3.70 -13.40
CA ALA A 13 -16.17 2.36 -12.83
C ALA A 13 -16.29 2.38 -11.30
N LEU A 14 -15.76 3.42 -10.64
CA LEU A 14 -15.86 3.60 -9.19
C LEU A 14 -17.15 4.29 -8.74
N SER A 15 -17.86 4.96 -9.66
CA SER A 15 -19.23 5.40 -9.47
C SER A 15 -20.20 4.32 -9.97
N TRP A 16 -20.38 3.24 -9.20
CA TRP A 16 -21.41 2.26 -9.55
C TRP A 16 -22.79 2.93 -9.50
N PRO A 17 -23.58 2.90 -10.58
CA PRO A 17 -24.87 3.58 -10.62
C PRO A 17 -25.79 3.03 -9.53
N GLY A 18 -26.23 3.91 -8.63
CA GLY A 18 -27.14 3.58 -7.52
C GLY A 18 -26.49 3.32 -6.16
N VAL A 19 -25.15 3.41 -6.03
CA VAL A 19 -24.47 3.27 -4.73
C VAL A 19 -23.67 4.55 -4.42
N PRO A 20 -24.28 5.56 -3.77
CA PRO A 20 -23.48 6.59 -3.11
C PRO A 20 -22.56 5.88 -2.09
N ASP A 21 -21.28 6.27 -2.04
CA ASP A 21 -20.27 5.74 -1.10
C ASP A 21 -19.71 4.32 -1.40
N PHE A 22 -19.73 3.87 -2.66
CA PHE A 22 -19.11 2.58 -3.04
C PHE A 22 -17.62 2.49 -2.71
N LEU A 23 -16.85 3.55 -2.98
CA LEU A 23 -15.40 3.57 -2.74
C LEU A 23 -15.06 3.43 -1.23
N PRO A 24 -15.67 4.21 -0.30
CA PRO A 24 -15.54 3.98 1.14
C PRO A 24 -15.93 2.57 1.58
N ALA A 25 -17.02 2.00 1.04
CA ALA A 25 -17.45 0.64 1.38
C ALA A 25 -16.44 -0.42 0.92
N LEU A 26 -15.90 -0.26 -0.28
CA LEU A 26 -14.87 -1.14 -0.83
C LEU A 26 -13.58 -1.04 -0.01
N LEU A 27 -13.19 0.17 0.41
CA LEU A 27 -12.04 0.35 1.28
C LEU A 27 -12.26 -0.31 2.65
N ALA A 28 -13.45 -0.16 3.24
CA ALA A 28 -13.78 -0.82 4.50
C ALA A 28 -13.69 -2.35 4.36
N ALA A 29 -14.09 -2.91 3.22
CA ALA A 29 -13.90 -4.33 2.93
C ALA A 29 -12.41 -4.70 2.81
N VAL A 30 -11.60 -3.91 2.12
CA VAL A 30 -10.14 -4.10 2.01
C VAL A 30 -9.48 -4.04 3.39
N GLN A 31 -9.81 -3.05 4.22
CA GLN A 31 -9.29 -2.94 5.58
C GLN A 31 -9.67 -4.14 6.45
N ARG A 32 -10.87 -4.71 6.26
CA ARG A 32 -11.27 -5.96 6.92
C ARG A 32 -10.46 -7.16 6.44
N LEU A 33 -10.16 -7.26 5.15
CA LEU A 33 -9.27 -8.29 4.62
C LEU A 33 -7.83 -8.14 5.15
N LEU A 34 -7.40 -6.90 5.42
CA LEU A 34 -6.10 -6.61 6.04
C LEU A 34 -6.10 -6.81 7.57
N GLN A 35 -7.17 -7.31 8.19
CA GLN A 35 -7.14 -7.60 9.62
C GLN A 35 -6.09 -8.70 9.91
N PRO A 36 -5.19 -8.49 10.88
CA PRO A 36 -4.11 -9.44 11.15
C PRO A 36 -4.62 -10.82 11.60
N GLN A 37 -5.85 -10.90 12.13
CA GLN A 37 -6.50 -12.15 12.55
C GLN A 37 -6.99 -13.01 11.37
N LEU A 38 -7.11 -12.44 10.17
CA LEU A 38 -7.60 -13.17 9.01
C LEU A 38 -6.44 -13.95 8.35
N GLU A 39 -6.70 -15.20 7.98
CA GLU A 39 -5.69 -16.08 7.37
C GLU A 39 -5.16 -15.50 6.06
N ASP A 40 -3.83 -15.54 5.87
CA ASP A 40 -3.14 -14.94 4.72
C ASP A 40 -3.66 -15.44 3.36
N ARG A 41 -4.07 -16.72 3.27
CA ARG A 41 -4.65 -17.31 2.06
C ARG A 41 -5.96 -16.63 1.63
N ALA A 42 -6.80 -16.26 2.60
CA ALA A 42 -8.07 -15.56 2.36
C ALA A 42 -7.85 -14.14 1.82
N CYS A 43 -6.63 -13.61 1.98
CA CYS A 43 -6.26 -12.24 1.61
C CYS A 43 -5.31 -12.17 0.40
N SER A 44 -5.05 -13.29 -0.27
CA SER A 44 -4.05 -13.40 -1.35
C SER A 44 -4.19 -12.38 -2.50
N LEU A 45 -5.41 -11.91 -2.78
CA LEU A 45 -5.68 -10.91 -3.82
C LEU A 45 -5.72 -9.46 -3.31
N VAL A 46 -5.57 -9.24 -2.00
CA VAL A 46 -5.74 -7.92 -1.40
C VAL A 46 -4.71 -6.91 -1.91
N GLY A 47 -3.46 -7.35 -2.15
CA GLY A 47 -2.42 -6.47 -2.68
C GLY A 47 -2.74 -5.99 -4.10
N ALA A 48 -3.19 -6.88 -4.97
CA ALA A 48 -3.61 -6.52 -6.33
C ALA A 48 -4.82 -5.57 -6.33
N LEU A 49 -5.80 -5.83 -5.45
CA LEU A 49 -6.97 -4.97 -5.29
C LEU A 49 -6.58 -3.57 -4.81
N ILE A 50 -5.67 -3.45 -3.84
CA ILE A 50 -5.18 -2.16 -3.35
C ILE A 50 -4.51 -1.37 -4.48
N LEU A 51 -3.65 -2.02 -5.27
CA LEU A 51 -2.98 -1.39 -6.40
C LEU A 51 -3.97 -0.89 -7.45
N GLU A 52 -4.99 -1.69 -7.74
CA GLU A 52 -6.03 -1.30 -8.69
C GLU A 52 -6.82 -0.09 -8.19
N LEU A 53 -7.14 -0.07 -6.89
CA LEU A 53 -7.82 1.05 -6.26
C LEU A 53 -6.97 2.33 -6.27
N LEU A 54 -5.68 2.22 -5.95
CA LEU A 54 -4.75 3.34 -6.02
C LEU A 54 -4.65 3.90 -7.44
N ARG A 55 -4.63 3.03 -8.45
CA ARG A 55 -4.55 3.42 -9.86
C ARG A 55 -5.82 4.12 -10.35
N HIS A 56 -6.99 3.66 -9.93
CA HIS A 56 -8.27 4.11 -10.50
C HIS A 56 -9.02 5.16 -9.66
N ALA A 57 -8.81 5.21 -8.35
CA ALA A 57 -9.53 6.13 -7.47
C ALA A 57 -8.96 7.56 -7.46
N GLY A 58 -7.74 7.76 -7.96
CA GLY A 58 -7.12 9.07 -8.13
C GLY A 58 -7.25 9.95 -6.86
N PRO A 59 -7.70 11.22 -6.97
CA PRO A 59 -7.77 12.13 -5.83
C PRO A 59 -8.79 11.73 -4.76
N GLN A 60 -9.76 10.86 -5.08
CA GLN A 60 -10.76 10.39 -4.12
C GLN A 60 -10.14 9.44 -3.06
N MET A 61 -8.96 8.89 -3.34
CA MET A 61 -8.23 8.04 -2.39
C MET A 61 -7.48 8.83 -1.31
N ALA A 62 -7.15 10.10 -1.55
CA ALA A 62 -6.35 10.92 -0.64
C ALA A 62 -6.87 10.92 0.82
N PRO A 63 -8.17 11.14 1.12
CA PRO A 63 -8.67 11.11 2.49
C PRO A 63 -8.70 9.70 3.12
N LEU A 64 -8.68 8.67 2.28
CA LEU A 64 -8.82 7.26 2.67
C LEU A 64 -7.46 6.56 2.86
N LEU A 65 -6.41 7.13 2.26
CA LEU A 65 -5.06 6.57 2.25
C LEU A 65 -4.47 6.31 3.65
N PRO A 66 -4.60 7.20 4.65
CA PRO A 66 -4.02 6.94 5.98
C PRO A 66 -4.60 5.69 6.65
N GLY A 67 -5.91 5.50 6.54
CA GLY A 67 -6.59 4.32 7.09
C GLY A 67 -6.19 3.03 6.37
N LEU A 68 -5.94 3.10 5.07
CA LEU A 68 -5.45 1.96 4.29
C LEU A 68 -4.01 1.59 4.67
N LEU A 69 -3.14 2.60 4.78
CA LEU A 69 -1.74 2.42 5.16
C LEU A 69 -1.59 1.85 6.56
N ALA A 70 -2.42 2.29 7.51
CA ALA A 70 -2.44 1.74 8.86
C ALA A 70 -2.82 0.24 8.87
N ALA A 71 -3.85 -0.14 8.10
CA ALA A 71 -4.27 -1.53 7.96
C ALA A 71 -3.19 -2.38 7.26
N LEU A 72 -2.59 -1.84 6.20
CA LEU A 72 -1.52 -2.50 5.46
C LEU A 72 -0.30 -2.74 6.35
N ALA A 73 0.16 -1.71 7.07
CA ALA A 73 1.29 -1.80 7.98
C ALA A 73 1.05 -2.83 9.09
N SER A 74 -0.15 -2.80 9.69
CA SER A 74 -0.54 -3.78 10.72
C SER A 74 -0.53 -5.21 10.18
N LYS A 75 -1.06 -5.44 8.97
CA LYS A 75 -1.07 -6.76 8.34
C LYS A 75 0.33 -7.23 7.98
N LEU A 76 1.15 -6.35 7.40
CA LEU A 76 2.53 -6.65 7.01
C LEU A 76 3.37 -7.08 8.22
N CYS A 77 3.22 -6.40 9.36
CA CYS A 77 3.92 -6.75 10.58
C CYS A 77 3.53 -8.15 11.09
N ALA A 78 2.23 -8.48 11.06
CA ALA A 78 1.68 -9.74 11.52
C ALA A 78 1.85 -10.91 10.54
N ALA A 79 2.04 -10.65 9.24
CA ALA A 79 2.12 -11.68 8.22
C ALA A 79 3.40 -12.52 8.37
N GLU A 80 3.25 -13.84 8.29
CA GLU A 80 4.34 -14.82 8.28
C GLU A 80 4.47 -15.51 6.91
N ASP A 81 3.39 -15.59 6.14
CA ASP A 81 3.41 -16.15 4.80
C ASP A 81 4.23 -15.28 3.83
N ALA A 82 5.19 -15.89 3.15
CA ALA A 82 6.10 -15.18 2.26
C ALA A 82 5.39 -14.54 1.06
N ALA A 83 4.34 -15.16 0.52
CA ALA A 83 3.59 -14.61 -0.61
C ALA A 83 2.76 -13.40 -0.17
N MET A 84 2.16 -13.45 1.02
CA MET A 84 1.46 -12.30 1.60
C MET A 84 2.41 -11.13 1.86
N VAL A 85 3.55 -11.39 2.49
CA VAL A 85 4.58 -10.36 2.73
C VAL A 85 5.03 -9.75 1.41
N GLN A 86 5.41 -10.56 0.42
CA GLN A 86 5.80 -10.07 -0.91
C GLN A 86 4.71 -9.20 -1.54
N SER A 87 3.45 -9.64 -1.50
CA SER A 87 2.33 -8.89 -2.06
C SER A 87 2.24 -7.49 -1.44
N LEU A 88 2.28 -7.38 -0.11
CA LEU A 88 2.20 -6.12 0.61
C LEU A 88 3.43 -5.23 0.40
N LEU A 89 4.63 -5.81 0.32
CA LEU A 89 5.85 -5.07 -0.01
C LEU A 89 5.80 -4.50 -1.44
N CYS A 90 5.26 -5.24 -2.40
CA CYS A 90 5.05 -4.72 -3.76
C CYS A 90 4.05 -3.56 -3.79
N VAL A 91 3.03 -3.57 -2.93
CA VAL A 91 2.11 -2.42 -2.78
C VAL A 91 2.84 -1.19 -2.23
N LEU A 92 3.60 -1.36 -1.15
CA LEU A 92 4.39 -0.27 -0.56
C LEU A 92 5.42 0.29 -1.54
N ALA A 93 6.11 -0.56 -2.29
CA ALA A 93 7.07 -0.14 -3.30
C ALA A 93 6.43 0.70 -4.39
N GLN A 94 5.25 0.31 -4.89
CA GLN A 94 4.53 1.08 -5.90
C GLN A 94 4.06 2.44 -5.38
N LEU A 95 3.57 2.50 -4.14
CA LEU A 95 3.24 3.76 -3.49
C LEU A 95 4.47 4.66 -3.34
N MET A 96 5.62 4.08 -2.96
CA MET A 96 6.87 4.81 -2.80
C MET A 96 7.37 5.39 -4.13
N HIS A 97 7.22 4.65 -5.23
CA HIS A 97 7.54 5.16 -6.57
C HIS A 97 6.57 6.23 -7.06
N SER A 98 5.35 6.27 -6.52
CA SER A 98 4.31 7.23 -6.91
C SER A 98 4.44 8.56 -6.17
N ASP A 99 4.50 8.51 -4.83
CA ASP A 99 4.72 9.68 -3.98
C ASP A 99 5.47 9.26 -2.70
N GLN A 100 6.80 9.30 -2.78
CA GLN A 100 7.68 8.88 -1.70
C GLN A 100 7.48 9.71 -0.43
N GLN A 101 7.40 11.04 -0.55
CA GLN A 101 7.34 11.92 0.61
C GLN A 101 6.01 11.75 1.34
N GLN A 102 4.89 11.77 0.61
CA GLN A 102 3.57 11.60 1.22
C GLN A 102 3.44 10.24 1.92
N LEU A 103 3.97 9.16 1.32
CA LEU A 103 3.96 7.84 1.93
C LEU A 103 4.75 7.82 3.25
N LEU A 104 5.97 8.38 3.26
CA LEU A 104 6.82 8.42 4.44
C LEU A 104 6.20 9.25 5.57
N ASP A 105 5.66 10.43 5.25
CA ASP A 105 4.97 11.28 6.21
C ASP A 105 3.75 10.57 6.81
N CYS A 106 2.95 9.91 5.98
CA CYS A 106 1.79 9.15 6.45
C CYS A 106 2.20 7.99 7.36
N LEU A 107 3.19 7.18 6.97
CA LEU A 107 3.66 6.05 7.77
C LEU A 107 4.34 6.49 9.07
N ALA A 108 5.04 7.63 9.07
CA ALA A 108 5.66 8.20 10.26
C ALA A 108 4.61 8.73 11.25
N GLY A 109 3.49 9.26 10.75
CA GLY A 109 2.38 9.75 11.59
C GLY A 109 1.48 8.66 12.19
N ILE A 110 1.59 7.41 11.72
CA ILE A 110 0.78 6.29 12.23
C ILE A 110 1.54 5.57 13.34
N GLN A 111 0.93 5.53 14.53
CA GLN A 111 1.44 4.76 15.68
C GLN A 111 0.79 3.39 15.74
N LEU A 112 1.60 2.35 15.83
CA LEU A 112 1.15 0.98 16.03
C LEU A 112 0.92 0.67 17.51
N SER A 113 0.22 -0.44 17.77
CA SER A 113 -0.14 -0.88 19.13
C SER A 113 1.05 -1.25 20.01
N ASP A 114 2.20 -1.56 19.40
CA ASP A 114 3.47 -1.86 20.07
C ASP A 114 4.31 -0.61 20.38
N GLY A 115 3.81 0.59 20.03
CA GLY A 115 4.47 1.87 20.29
C GLY A 115 5.46 2.32 19.22
N ARG A 116 5.73 1.49 18.20
CA ARG A 116 6.55 1.89 17.04
C ARG A 116 5.72 2.66 16.03
N SER A 117 6.38 3.49 15.23
CA SER A 117 5.73 4.06 14.04
C SER A 117 5.51 2.97 12.99
N ALA A 118 4.46 3.11 12.19
CA ALA A 118 4.22 2.19 11.07
C ALA A 118 5.40 2.19 10.10
N LEU A 119 6.06 3.35 9.91
CA LEU A 119 7.28 3.44 9.12
C LEU A 119 8.38 2.52 9.65
N GLN A 120 8.70 2.62 10.94
CA GLN A 120 9.75 1.80 11.56
C GLN A 120 9.46 0.30 11.41
N ALA A 121 8.24 -0.11 11.72
CA ALA A 121 7.86 -1.51 11.67
C ALA A 121 7.83 -2.07 10.23
N CYS A 122 7.32 -1.29 9.27
CA CYS A 122 7.34 -1.67 7.86
C CYS A 122 8.76 -1.78 7.31
N MET A 123 9.65 -0.82 7.63
CA MET A 123 11.05 -0.86 7.17
C MET A 123 11.80 -2.05 7.74
N GLN A 124 11.63 -2.34 9.03
CA GLN A 124 12.22 -3.52 9.65
C GLN A 124 11.77 -4.81 8.94
N LYS A 125 10.46 -5.01 8.79
CA LYS A 125 9.90 -6.20 8.15
C LYS A 125 10.35 -6.31 6.69
N TRP A 126 10.42 -5.18 5.96
CA TRP A 126 10.87 -5.16 4.57
C TRP A 126 12.34 -5.58 4.48
N CYS A 127 13.23 -4.99 5.25
CA CYS A 127 14.66 -5.34 5.25
C CYS A 127 14.88 -6.81 5.61
N GLU A 128 14.16 -7.33 6.61
CA GLU A 128 14.24 -8.75 7.01
C GLU A 128 13.78 -9.70 5.90
N ARG A 129 12.75 -9.34 5.14
CA ARG A 129 12.05 -10.24 4.20
C ARG A 129 12.37 -9.97 2.73
N GLN A 130 13.16 -8.96 2.40
CA GLN A 130 13.51 -8.59 1.02
C GLN A 130 14.12 -9.76 0.24
N ILE A 131 14.92 -10.61 0.88
CA ILE A 131 15.56 -11.77 0.25
C ILE A 131 14.54 -12.84 -0.19
N GLU A 132 13.33 -12.81 0.34
CA GLU A 132 12.28 -13.78 0.06
C GLU A 132 11.40 -13.37 -1.12
N VAL A 133 11.53 -12.13 -1.61
CA VAL A 133 10.81 -11.62 -2.78
C VAL A 133 11.19 -12.45 -4.01
N ARG A 134 10.18 -13.01 -4.65
CA ARG A 134 10.31 -13.87 -5.84
C ARG A 134 9.91 -13.10 -7.09
N THR A 135 10.40 -13.58 -8.23
CA THR A 135 10.26 -12.98 -9.58
C THR A 135 11.20 -11.80 -9.82
N ALA A 136 11.74 -11.73 -11.05
CA ALA A 136 12.67 -10.67 -11.42
C ALA A 136 12.02 -9.27 -11.42
N TYR A 137 10.71 -9.20 -11.69
CA TYR A 137 9.97 -7.94 -11.68
C TYR A 137 9.83 -7.39 -10.26
N ASP A 138 9.34 -8.20 -9.32
CA ASP A 138 9.11 -7.76 -7.95
C ASP A 138 10.43 -7.43 -7.24
N ILE A 139 11.49 -8.23 -7.46
CA ILE A 139 12.82 -7.95 -6.93
C ILE A 139 13.29 -6.56 -7.39
N ARG A 140 13.17 -6.26 -8.68
CA ARG A 140 13.55 -4.94 -9.22
C ARG A 140 12.71 -3.82 -8.63
N LEU A 141 11.40 -4.02 -8.56
CA LEU A 141 10.44 -3.04 -8.04
C LEU A 141 10.78 -2.66 -6.59
N THR A 142 10.92 -3.66 -5.72
CA THR A 142 11.16 -3.45 -4.29
C THR A 142 12.57 -2.97 -4.01
N THR A 143 13.58 -3.50 -4.70
CA THR A 143 14.98 -3.07 -4.53
C THR A 143 15.18 -1.63 -5.02
N ALA A 144 14.56 -1.24 -6.14
CA ALA A 144 14.63 0.14 -6.61
C ALA A 144 13.93 1.11 -5.63
N ALA A 145 12.82 0.71 -5.02
CA ALA A 145 12.15 1.52 -3.99
C ALA A 145 13.07 1.72 -2.77
N LEU A 146 13.69 0.65 -2.27
CA LEU A 146 14.67 0.72 -1.17
C LEU A 146 15.87 1.61 -1.51
N ALA A 147 16.39 1.51 -2.74
CA ALA A 147 17.49 2.37 -3.18
C ALA A 147 17.08 3.85 -3.25
N GLY A 148 15.86 4.15 -3.73
CA GLY A 148 15.30 5.50 -3.72
C GLY A 148 15.08 6.04 -2.31
N LEU A 149 14.70 5.16 -1.37
CA LEU A 149 14.57 5.48 0.05
C LEU A 149 15.91 5.88 0.66
N LEU A 150 16.98 5.11 0.42
CA LEU A 150 18.32 5.42 0.91
C LEU A 150 18.91 6.70 0.29
N ALA A 151 18.53 7.01 -0.94
CA ALA A 151 18.98 8.23 -1.63
C ALA A 151 18.23 9.49 -1.16
N CYS A 152 17.10 9.36 -0.46
CA CYS A 152 16.30 10.48 0.02
C CYS A 152 16.55 10.70 1.52
N PRO A 153 17.17 11.82 1.93
CA PRO A 153 17.34 12.13 3.34
C PRO A 153 15.97 12.49 3.94
N HIS A 154 15.38 11.55 4.68
CA HIS A 154 14.14 11.76 5.42
C HIS A 154 14.43 11.64 6.92
N PRO A 155 14.12 12.66 7.75
CA PRO A 155 14.50 12.68 9.16
C PRO A 155 13.90 11.53 9.97
N ALA A 156 12.75 11.00 9.56
CA ALA A 156 12.14 9.84 10.20
C ALA A 156 12.87 8.51 9.92
N LEU A 157 13.74 8.44 8.89
CA LEU A 157 14.55 7.25 8.61
C LEU A 157 15.83 7.21 9.45
N ASP A 158 16.43 8.37 9.73
CA ASP A 158 17.61 8.47 10.62
C ASP A 158 17.31 8.03 12.06
N ALA A 159 16.02 8.04 12.45
CA ALA A 159 15.56 7.60 13.76
C ALA A 159 15.33 6.08 13.87
N ILE A 160 15.42 5.32 12.78
CA ILE A 160 15.21 3.87 12.74
C ILE A 160 16.56 3.19 13.03
N GLN A 161 16.69 2.57 14.21
CA GLN A 161 17.86 1.77 14.62
C GLN A 161 17.58 0.27 14.55
#